data_AF-A0ABD3L503-F1
#
_entry.id   AF-A0ABD3L503-F1
#
_cell.length_a   1.000
_cell.length_b   1.000
_cell.length_c   1.000
_cell.angle_alpha   90.00
_cell.angle_beta   90.00
_cell.angle_gamma   90.00
#
_symmetry.space_group_name_H-M   'P 1'
#
loop_
_entity.id
_entity.type
_entity.pdbx_description
1 polymer ?
#
loop_
_entity_poly.entity_id
_entity_poly.type
_entity_poly.pdbx_seq_one_letter_code
_entity_poly.pdbx_strand_id
1 'polypeptide(L)'
;YDEVRRGADPVCTWDDFVREFRDYFFPEFAQQEAHSKLHCLKQRGAIQEYVKEFTELKLQIHNLSEEEALGAFMDGLKPWAQLELKRRDVSSLA
;
A
#
# COMPACT_ATOMS: atom_id res chain seq x y z
N TYR A 1 5.59 -15.75 -49.71
CA TYR A 1 4.86 -14.61 -49.13
C TYR A 1 3.39 -14.87 -49.36
N ASP A 2 2.74 -15.51 -48.40
CA ASP A 2 1.30 -15.49 -48.24
C ASP A 2 1.06 -15.37 -46.74
N GLU A 3 0.46 -14.26 -46.35
CA GLU A 3 0.31 -13.81 -44.97
C GLU A 3 -0.65 -14.75 -44.24
N VAL A 4 -0.10 -15.63 -43.40
CA VAL A 4 -0.88 -16.32 -42.38
C VAL A 4 -1.33 -15.26 -41.38
N ARG A 5 -2.49 -14.67 -41.64
CA ARG A 5 -3.37 -14.11 -40.62
C ARG A 5 -3.72 -15.24 -39.65
N ARG A 6 -2.85 -15.52 -38.68
CA ARG A 6 -3.24 -16.25 -37.48
C ARG A 6 -4.20 -15.33 -36.74
N GLY A 7 -5.48 -15.60 -36.92
CA GLY A 7 -6.55 -14.99 -36.16
C GLY A 7 -6.20 -15.12 -34.69
N ALA A 8 -5.92 -13.97 -34.08
CA ALA A 8 -6.35 -13.76 -32.72
C ALA A 8 -7.82 -14.15 -32.66
N ASP A 9 -8.22 -15.00 -31.72
CA ASP A 9 -9.62 -15.00 -31.34
C ASP A 9 -9.97 -13.54 -30.98
N PRO A 10 -10.95 -12.94 -31.66
CA PRO A 10 -11.29 -11.55 -31.42
C PRO A 10 -11.89 -11.48 -30.02
N VAL A 11 -11.42 -10.54 -29.20
CA VAL A 11 -12.04 -10.22 -27.91
C VAL A 11 -13.55 -10.14 -28.10
N CYS A 12 -14.31 -11.08 -27.53
CA CYS A 12 -15.73 -11.17 -27.85
C CYS A 12 -16.60 -10.15 -27.09
N THR A 13 -16.06 -9.35 -26.17
CA THR A 13 -16.66 -8.07 -25.73
C THR A 13 -15.62 -7.05 -25.28
N TRP A 14 -15.93 -5.75 -25.36
CA TRP A 14 -15.07 -4.66 -24.86
C TRP A 14 -14.72 -4.79 -23.36
N ASP A 15 -15.62 -5.33 -22.54
CA ASP A 15 -15.40 -5.53 -21.10
C ASP A 15 -14.39 -6.65 -20.79
N ASP A 16 -14.31 -7.68 -21.64
CA ASP A 16 -13.36 -8.79 -21.44
C ASP A 16 -11.90 -8.33 -21.64
N PHE A 17 -11.67 -7.34 -22.49
CA PHE A 17 -10.36 -6.72 -22.70
C PHE A 17 -9.93 -5.78 -21.56
N VAL A 18 -10.85 -4.94 -21.06
CA VAL A 18 -10.57 -4.00 -19.95
C VAL A 18 -10.21 -4.74 -18.65
N ARG A 19 -10.81 -5.92 -18.44
CA ARG A 19 -10.57 -6.80 -17.30
C ARG A 19 -9.17 -7.43 -17.31
N GLU A 20 -8.78 -8.05 -18.42
CA GLU A 20 -7.48 -8.74 -18.55
C GLU A 20 -6.29 -7.76 -18.49
N PHE A 21 -6.47 -6.54 -19.00
CA PHE A 21 -5.45 -5.49 -18.94
C PHE A 21 -5.26 -4.92 -17.51
N ARG A 22 -6.33 -4.89 -16.71
CA ARG A 22 -6.27 -4.53 -15.29
C ARG A 22 -5.46 -5.51 -14.45
N ASP A 23 -5.55 -6.78 -14.83
CA ASP A 23 -4.87 -7.88 -14.15
C ASP A 23 -3.36 -7.96 -14.44
N TYR A 24 -2.85 -7.25 -15.45
CA TYR A 24 -1.43 -7.32 -15.83
C TYR A 24 -0.56 -6.20 -15.21
N PHE A 25 -1.13 -5.04 -14.87
CA PHE A 25 -0.32 -3.83 -14.63
C PHE A 25 -0.91 -2.82 -13.65
N PHE A 26 -1.69 -3.21 -12.64
CA PHE A 26 -2.30 -2.21 -11.74
C PHE A 26 -1.63 -2.18 -10.34
N PRO A 27 -0.43 -1.56 -10.23
CA PRO A 27 0.09 -1.02 -8.97
C PRO A 27 -0.94 -0.20 -8.21
N GLU A 28 -1.90 0.38 -8.90
CA GLU A 28 -2.95 1.23 -8.33
C GLU A 28 -3.80 0.48 -7.28
N PHE A 29 -4.20 -0.77 -7.57
CA PHE A 29 -4.93 -1.58 -6.58
C PHE A 29 -4.03 -2.00 -5.41
N ALA A 30 -2.79 -2.37 -5.68
CA ALA A 30 -1.82 -2.71 -4.63
C ALA A 30 -1.48 -1.50 -3.74
N GLN A 31 -1.35 -0.31 -4.32
CA GLN A 31 -1.15 0.95 -3.60
C GLN A 31 -2.39 1.31 -2.79
N GLN A 32 -3.59 1.22 -3.39
CA GLN A 32 -4.84 1.47 -2.67
C GLN A 32 -5.03 0.51 -1.50
N GLU A 33 -4.68 -0.76 -1.67
CA GLU A 33 -4.70 -1.75 -0.60
C GLU A 33 -3.67 -1.41 0.49
N ALA A 34 -2.44 -1.03 0.10
CA ALA A 34 -1.42 -0.62 1.06
C ALA A 34 -1.84 0.63 1.84
N HIS A 35 -2.46 1.63 1.19
CA HIS A 35 -3.06 2.79 1.85
C HIS A 35 -4.17 2.38 2.82
N SER A 36 -5.06 1.48 2.41
CA SER A 36 -6.15 0.99 3.27
C SER A 36 -5.61 0.26 4.50
N LYS A 37 -4.59 -0.59 4.31
CA LYS A 37 -3.91 -1.30 5.40
C LYS A 37 -3.19 -0.33 6.33
N LEU A 38 -2.54 0.70 5.79
CA LEU A 38 -1.86 1.73 6.58
C LEU A 38 -2.87 2.49 7.47
N HIS A 39 -4.03 2.89 6.92
CA HIS A 39 -5.08 3.54 7.70
C HIS A 39 -5.67 2.66 8.81
N CYS A 40 -5.75 1.35 8.56
CA CYS A 40 -6.26 0.39 9.54
C CYS A 40 -5.17 -0.19 10.46
N LEU A 41 -3.90 0.21 10.30
CA LEU A 41 -2.79 -0.35 11.04
C LEU A 41 -2.91 -0.01 12.53
N LYS A 42 -2.80 -1.02 13.39
CA LYS A 42 -2.87 -0.88 14.85
C LYS A 42 -1.86 -1.79 15.53
N GLN A 43 -1.14 -1.25 16.52
CA GLN A 43 -0.24 -2.01 17.38
C GLN A 43 -1.06 -2.95 18.28
N ARG A 44 -1.10 -4.24 17.92
CA ARG A 44 -1.78 -5.28 18.71
C ARG A 44 -0.84 -5.93 19.72
N GLY A 45 0.35 -6.29 19.27
CA GLY A 45 1.35 -7.04 20.05
C GLY A 45 2.57 -6.20 20.42
N ALA A 46 3.74 -6.74 20.09
CA ALA A 46 5.03 -6.11 20.32
C ALA A 46 5.22 -4.90 19.41
N ILE A 47 5.96 -3.90 19.88
CA ILE A 47 6.24 -2.70 19.09
C ILE A 47 7.06 -3.03 17.83
N GLN A 48 7.95 -4.01 17.91
CA GLN A 48 8.80 -4.44 16.78
C GLN A 48 7.98 -5.00 15.62
N GLU A 49 6.92 -5.76 15.92
CA GLU A 49 6.00 -6.31 14.92
C GLU A 49 5.27 -5.18 14.19
N TYR A 50 4.78 -4.19 14.96
CA TYR A 50 4.12 -3.01 14.41
C TYR A 50 5.05 -2.17 13.51
N VAL A 51 6.28 -1.90 13.96
CA VAL A 51 7.27 -1.16 13.18
C VAL A 51 7.60 -1.89 11.89
N LYS A 52 7.72 -3.22 11.94
CA LYS A 52 7.97 -4.03 10.74
C LYS A 52 6.83 -3.92 9.73
N GLU A 53 5.59 -4.13 10.17
CA GLU A 53 4.40 -4.05 9.29
C GLU A 53 4.23 -2.65 8.70
N PHE A 54 4.41 -1.61 9.51
CA PHE A 54 4.41 -0.23 9.04
C PHE A 54 5.48 0.03 7.96
N THR A 55 6.70 -0.47 8.18
CA THR A 55 7.83 -0.28 7.25
C THR A 55 7.56 -0.97 5.91
N GLU A 56 7.01 -2.18 5.94
CA GLU A 56 6.60 -2.91 4.74
C GLU A 56 5.51 -2.16 3.95
N LEU A 57 4.51 -1.60 4.64
CA LEU A 57 3.47 -0.79 3.99
C LEU A 57 4.02 0.51 3.41
N LYS A 58 4.90 1.21 4.13
CA LYS A 58 5.58 2.41 3.64
C LYS A 58 6.38 2.14 2.36
N LEU A 59 7.01 0.97 2.24
CA LEU A 59 7.75 0.59 1.02
C LEU A 59 6.84 0.29 -0.18
N GLN A 60 5.60 -0.15 0.07
CA GLN A 60 4.62 -0.44 -0.99
C GLN A 60 3.96 0.85 -1.53
N ILE A 61 3.85 1.87 -0.69
CA ILE A 61 3.23 3.15 -1.04
C ILE A 61 4.31 4.11 -1.56
N HIS A 62 4.37 4.28 -2.88
CA HIS A 62 5.44 5.03 -3.54
C HIS A 62 5.39 6.54 -3.25
N ASN A 63 4.23 7.07 -2.85
CA ASN A 63 3.96 8.51 -2.74
C ASN A 63 3.65 8.94 -1.30
N LEU A 64 3.99 8.12 -0.30
CA LEU A 64 3.64 8.42 1.09
C LEU A 64 4.52 9.55 1.63
N SER A 65 3.90 10.69 1.99
CA SER A 65 4.65 11.79 2.60
C SER A 65 5.12 11.41 4.01
N GLU A 66 6.19 12.04 4.48
CA GLU A 66 6.67 11.80 5.84
C GLU A 66 5.65 12.21 6.91
N GLU A 67 4.87 13.27 6.65
CA GLU A 67 3.79 13.73 7.53
C GLU A 67 2.64 12.70 7.61
N GLU A 68 2.16 12.19 6.47
CA GLU A 68 1.15 11.14 6.44
C GLU A 68 1.66 9.85 7.10
N ALA A 69 2.92 9.49 6.83
CA ALA A 69 3.55 8.33 7.44
C ALA A 69 3.63 8.48 8.97
N LEU A 70 4.10 9.63 9.46
CA LEU A 70 4.20 9.91 10.89
C LEU A 70 2.81 9.92 11.55
N GLY A 71 1.82 10.55 10.91
CA GLY A 71 0.43 10.57 11.37
C GLY A 71 -0.14 9.16 11.51
N ALA A 72 -0.07 8.36 10.44
CA ALA A 72 -0.52 6.97 10.46
C ALA A 72 0.23 6.12 11.48
N PHE A 73 1.55 6.33 11.61
CA PHE A 73 2.36 5.65 12.61
C PHE A 73 1.89 5.98 14.03
N MET A 74 1.68 7.26 14.34
CA MET A 74 1.24 7.70 15.65
C MET A 74 -0.18 7.20 15.96
N ASP A 75 -1.10 7.29 15.00
CA ASP A 75 -2.49 6.86 15.15
C ASP A 75 -2.63 5.35 15.37
N GLY A 76 -1.70 4.57 14.83
CA GLY A 76 -1.68 3.12 14.96
C GLY A 76 -1.10 2.61 16.29
N LEU A 77 -0.30 3.39 17.00
CA LEU A 77 0.37 2.97 18.23
C LEU A 77 -0.60 2.74 19.41
N LYS A 78 -0.18 1.93 20.38
CA LYS A 78 -0.85 1.86 21.69
C LYS A 78 -0.72 3.20 22.42
N PRO A 79 -1.71 3.58 23.26
CA PRO A 79 -1.69 4.88 23.95
C PRO A 79 -0.42 5.17 24.75
N TRP A 80 0.15 4.15 25.42
CA TRP A 80 1.38 4.32 26.19
C TRP A 80 2.59 4.66 25.31
N ALA A 81 2.68 4.07 24.11
CA ALA A 81 3.79 4.29 23.18
C ALA A 81 3.67 5.68 22.54
N GLN A 82 2.44 6.09 22.17
CA GLN A 82 2.18 7.44 21.69
C GLN A 82 2.59 8.49 22.73
N LEU A 83 2.24 8.27 24.00
CA LEU A 83 2.58 9.19 25.09
C LEU A 83 4.10 9.29 25.29
N GLU A 84 4.80 8.17 25.22
CA GLU A 84 6.26 8.14 25.35
C GLU A 84 6.96 8.90 24.21
N LEU A 85 6.48 8.76 22.97
CA LEU A 85 7.02 9.50 21.82
C LEU A 85 6.75 11.00 21.93
N LYS A 86 5.53 11.39 22.34
CA LYS A 86 5.20 12.80 22.61
C LYS A 86 6.06 13.39 23.71
N ARG A 87 6.34 12.63 24.77
CA ARG A 87 7.22 13.05 25.88
C ARG A 87 8.64 13.33 25.42
N ARG A 88 9.12 12.61 24.40
CA ARG A 88 10.47 12.75 23.83
C ARG A 88 10.54 13.71 22.64
N ASP A 89 9.42 14.36 22.30
CA ASP A 89 9.32 15.29 21.18
C ASP A 89 9.77 14.70 19.83
N VAL A 90 9.44 13.41 19.62
CA VAL A 90 9.76 12.72 18.36
C VAL A 90 8.85 13.25 17.26
N SER A 91 9.48 13.86 16.26
CA SER A 91 8.81 14.56 15.15
C SER A 91 9.20 14.05 13.76
N SER A 92 10.05 13.02 13.68
CA SER A 92 10.47 12.39 12.41
C SER A 92 10.61 10.88 12.58
N LEU A 93 10.51 10.16 11.45
CA LEU A 93 10.71 8.72 11.35
C LEU A 93 12.14 8.34 10.89
N ALA A 94 13.02 9.33 10.73
CA ALA A 94 14.40 9.19 10.25
C ALA A 94 15.44 8.99 11.37
#